data_AF-L8MUB4-F1
#
_entry.id   AF-L8MUB4-F1
#
_cell.length_a   1.000
_cell.length_b   1.000
_cell.length_c   1.000
_cell.angle_alpha   90.00
_cell.angle_beta   90.00
_cell.angle_gamma   90.00
#
_symmetry.space_group_name_H-M   'P 1'
#
loop_
_entity.id
_entity.type
_entity.pdbx_description
1 polymer ?
#
loop_
_entity_poly.entity_id
_entity_poly.type
_entity_poly.pdbx_seq_one_letter_code
_entity_poly.pdbx_strand_id
1 'polypeptide(L)'
;MAGTEVKLSFEELTKAQTYLQQLGLYDGEIDGIYGKLSEAAFVQFANALSIDTILDANSQAITNNLLQMPAVVRYLLEIMGNGDRLWQKFINSQKICVNMGQVDSNLLGFLDRGVNGCVAGSKRSLPNRNFAPSPLLKDIALYPDRLASLPDGVNAVSYGEVAMLAKSQVRVRFRPYPALGQVPNIENIGLEFLHSSIQQACICIGSVVNGQMLTRWIGLNPLANVQFWSSTKILPLLYTLCAANQAQPNQVIANCAIADVQGKITPRTYAELAQRICNYDESNGITSNALAAMFKQFTTPLALQNWLIQITGNQKLSFQGRYGEVPYIEQPTLRDTSGQTVLSGVKDPHRGDNLISAYDLTRIVSQIAWHRHIPPTNRLPAAQWHSLSTLINAMGQDTARYVDAAIAALGLPYFMGEPVVFSKMGFGYSDQRRQTELTYTASIQFVDRLAQSHDLPLPKLRSVNMTLRAVLNLQDPVRESLEIDARMATTVAEILRRIVTEELI
;
A
#
# COMPACT_ATOMS: atom_id res chain seq x y z
N MET A 1 -30.28 -8.38 14.43
CA MET A 1 -30.96 -7.66 13.33
C MET A 1 -30.59 -8.34 12.02
N ALA A 2 -31.58 -8.61 11.18
CA ALA A 2 -31.42 -9.30 9.89
C ALA A 2 -30.40 -8.57 9.04
N GLY A 3 -29.44 -9.30 8.47
CA GLY A 3 -28.52 -8.75 7.48
C GLY A 3 -29.36 -8.22 6.33
N THR A 4 -29.23 -6.93 6.03
CA THR A 4 -29.83 -6.34 4.85
C THR A 4 -29.16 -6.99 3.65
N GLU A 5 -29.82 -8.00 3.08
CA GLU A 5 -29.49 -8.51 1.76
C GLU A 5 -29.36 -7.29 0.83
N VAL A 6 -28.26 -7.16 0.09
CA VAL A 6 -28.10 -6.07 -0.88
C VAL A 6 -29.16 -6.29 -1.96
N LYS A 7 -30.32 -5.66 -1.78
CA LYS A 7 -31.44 -5.73 -2.72
C LYS A 7 -31.34 -4.54 -3.66
N LEU A 8 -31.05 -4.83 -4.93
CA LEU A 8 -31.29 -3.87 -5.99
C LEU A 8 -32.80 -3.62 -6.07
N SER A 9 -33.20 -2.36 -6.18
CA SER A 9 -34.58 -2.03 -6.53
C SER A 9 -34.94 -2.59 -7.90
N PHE A 10 -36.24 -2.71 -8.20
CA PHE A 10 -36.70 -3.15 -9.50
C PHE A 10 -36.05 -2.34 -10.65
N GLU A 11 -36.07 -1.00 -10.54
CA GLU A 11 -35.49 -0.11 -11.55
C GLU A 11 -33.97 -0.31 -11.68
N GLU A 12 -33.24 -0.39 -10.56
CA GLU A 12 -31.79 -0.64 -10.59
C GLU A 12 -31.47 -1.99 -11.23
N LEU A 13 -32.25 -3.03 -10.93
CA LEU A 13 -32.01 -4.36 -11.47
C LEU A 13 -32.36 -4.44 -12.95
N THR A 14 -33.49 -3.88 -13.41
CA THR A 14 -33.84 -3.77 -14.84
C THR A 14 -32.72 -3.04 -15.60
N LYS A 15 -32.21 -1.95 -15.03
CA LYS A 15 -31.11 -1.19 -15.62
C LYS A 15 -29.80 -1.99 -15.67
N ALA A 16 -29.47 -2.69 -14.58
CA ALA A 16 -28.29 -3.55 -14.53
C ALA A 16 -28.40 -4.73 -15.52
N GLN A 17 -29.54 -5.42 -15.58
CA GLN A 17 -29.83 -6.48 -16.56
C GLN A 17 -29.67 -5.97 -17.99
N THR A 18 -30.18 -4.76 -18.28
CA THR A 18 -30.02 -4.11 -19.60
C THR A 18 -28.54 -3.94 -19.96
N TYR A 19 -27.75 -3.38 -19.05
CA TYR A 19 -26.32 -3.18 -19.31
C TYR A 19 -25.53 -4.50 -19.37
N LEU A 20 -25.85 -5.47 -18.52
CA LEU A 20 -25.24 -6.80 -18.56
C LEU A 20 -25.58 -7.53 -19.87
N GLN A 21 -26.80 -7.36 -20.39
CA GLN A 21 -27.21 -7.90 -21.70
C GLN A 21 -26.44 -7.21 -22.84
N GLN A 22 -26.26 -5.89 -22.79
CA GLN A 22 -25.45 -5.15 -23.76
C GLN A 22 -23.96 -5.56 -23.75
N LEU A 23 -23.44 -5.99 -22.59
CA LEU A 23 -22.11 -6.59 -22.47
C LEU A 23 -22.05 -8.06 -22.91
N GLY A 24 -23.18 -8.67 -23.27
CA GLY A 24 -23.26 -10.10 -23.60
C GLY A 24 -23.06 -11.04 -22.42
N LEU A 25 -23.29 -10.56 -21.19
CA LEU A 25 -23.12 -11.33 -19.95
C LEU A 25 -24.47 -11.84 -19.39
N TYR A 26 -25.59 -11.41 -19.96
CA TYR A 26 -26.94 -11.74 -19.51
C TYR A 26 -27.88 -12.06 -20.68
N ASP A 27 -28.38 -13.29 -20.72
CA ASP A 27 -29.23 -13.81 -21.80
C ASP A 27 -30.71 -13.94 -21.39
N GLY A 28 -31.08 -13.44 -20.21
CA GLY A 28 -32.46 -13.49 -19.70
C GLY A 28 -33.34 -12.33 -20.19
N GLU A 29 -34.64 -12.39 -19.86
CA GLU A 29 -35.56 -11.27 -20.06
C GLU A 29 -35.24 -10.13 -19.08
N ILE A 30 -35.36 -8.88 -19.53
CA ILE A 30 -35.21 -7.71 -18.67
C ILE A 30 -36.53 -7.53 -17.90
N ASP A 31 -36.65 -8.25 -16.78
CA ASP A 31 -37.86 -8.37 -15.98
C ASP A 31 -37.75 -7.71 -14.59
N GLY A 32 -36.56 -7.22 -14.21
CA GLY A 32 -36.31 -6.67 -12.89
C GLY A 32 -36.40 -7.69 -11.75
N ILE A 33 -36.30 -9.00 -12.06
CA ILE A 33 -36.34 -10.10 -11.09
C ILE A 33 -34.93 -10.66 -10.90
N TYR A 34 -34.51 -10.76 -9.63
CA TYR A 34 -33.21 -11.33 -9.30
C TYR A 34 -33.28 -12.86 -9.30
N GLY A 35 -32.86 -13.46 -10.42
CA GLY A 35 -32.82 -14.92 -10.60
C GLY A 35 -31.42 -15.47 -10.88
N LYS A 36 -31.33 -16.78 -11.11
CA LYS A 36 -30.06 -17.49 -11.38
C LYS A 36 -29.27 -16.91 -12.55
N LEU A 37 -29.97 -16.42 -13.60
CA LEU A 37 -29.32 -15.80 -14.75
C LEU A 37 -28.68 -14.45 -14.38
N SER A 38 -29.34 -13.64 -13.55
CA SER A 38 -28.79 -12.37 -13.08
C SER A 38 -27.58 -12.62 -12.18
N GLU A 39 -27.66 -13.60 -11.29
CA GLU A 39 -26.52 -14.02 -10.47
C GLU A 39 -25.31 -14.45 -11.31
N ALA A 40 -25.53 -15.31 -12.30
CA ALA A 40 -24.48 -15.72 -13.22
C ALA A 40 -23.86 -14.51 -13.95
N ALA A 41 -24.68 -13.56 -14.40
CA ALA A 41 -24.21 -12.36 -15.11
C ALA A 41 -23.36 -11.45 -14.22
N PHE A 42 -23.79 -11.19 -12.98
CA PHE A 42 -22.98 -10.40 -12.04
C PHE A 42 -21.67 -11.10 -11.67
N VAL A 43 -21.66 -12.43 -11.56
CA VAL A 43 -20.42 -13.19 -11.36
C VAL A 43 -19.48 -13.04 -12.57
N GLN A 44 -19.99 -13.14 -13.79
CA GLN A 44 -19.19 -12.93 -14.99
C GLN A 44 -18.66 -11.50 -15.07
N PHE A 45 -19.50 -10.51 -14.75
CA PHE A 45 -19.11 -9.10 -14.70
C PHE A 45 -18.00 -8.86 -13.67
N ALA A 46 -18.17 -9.37 -12.44
CA ALA A 46 -17.15 -9.31 -11.40
C ALA A 46 -15.82 -9.92 -11.87
N ASN A 47 -15.86 -11.05 -12.58
CA ASN A 47 -14.68 -11.69 -13.14
C ASN A 47 -14.02 -10.86 -14.27
N ALA A 48 -14.81 -10.14 -15.06
CA ALA A 48 -14.32 -9.31 -16.16
C ALA A 48 -13.57 -8.04 -15.69
N LEU A 49 -13.90 -7.50 -14.50
CA LEU A 49 -13.25 -6.29 -13.96
C LEU A 49 -11.74 -6.48 -13.76
N SER A 50 -10.91 -5.93 -14.63
CA SER A 50 -9.45 -6.11 -14.52
C SER A 50 -8.75 -4.77 -14.39
N ILE A 51 -7.50 -4.80 -13.92
CA ILE A 51 -6.68 -3.58 -13.80
C ILE A 51 -6.38 -2.97 -15.18
N ASP A 52 -6.28 -3.81 -16.20
CA ASP A 52 -5.87 -3.42 -17.56
C ASP A 52 -7.02 -3.42 -18.58
N THR A 53 -8.29 -3.31 -18.15
CA THR A 53 -9.47 -3.50 -19.02
C THR A 53 -9.26 -3.02 -20.45
N ILE A 54 -8.97 -3.97 -21.35
CA ILE A 54 -8.92 -3.78 -22.80
C ILE A 54 -10.33 -4.08 -23.29
N LEU A 55 -11.27 -3.20 -22.91
CA LEU A 55 -12.61 -3.21 -23.47
C LEU A 55 -12.62 -2.27 -24.67
N ASP A 56 -13.39 -2.61 -25.70
CA ASP A 56 -13.71 -1.62 -26.72
C ASP A 56 -14.45 -0.44 -26.06
N ALA A 57 -14.46 0.71 -26.74
CA ALA A 57 -14.99 1.95 -26.17
C ALA A 57 -16.45 1.83 -25.71
N ASN A 58 -17.27 1.02 -26.38
CA ASN A 58 -18.66 0.81 -26.00
C ASN A 58 -18.75 -0.06 -24.74
N SER A 59 -18.06 -1.21 -24.72
CA SER A 59 -18.00 -2.08 -23.53
C SER A 59 -17.44 -1.36 -22.31
N GLN A 60 -16.47 -0.47 -22.50
CA GLN A 60 -15.93 0.38 -21.45
C GLN A 60 -16.97 1.36 -20.92
N ALA A 61 -17.72 2.03 -21.80
CA ALA A 61 -18.79 2.96 -21.40
C ALA A 61 -19.89 2.23 -20.60
N ILE A 62 -20.29 1.04 -21.03
CA ILE A 62 -21.31 0.24 -20.33
C ILE A 62 -20.79 -0.23 -18.96
N THR A 63 -19.55 -0.70 -18.89
CA THR A 63 -18.89 -1.07 -17.62
C THR A 63 -18.87 0.13 -16.67
N ASN A 64 -18.53 1.31 -17.16
CA ASN A 64 -18.55 2.54 -16.37
C ASN A 64 -19.96 2.89 -15.85
N ASN A 65 -20.99 2.72 -16.66
CA ASN A 65 -22.38 2.93 -16.24
C ASN A 65 -22.79 1.97 -15.11
N LEU A 66 -22.41 0.69 -15.19
CA LEU A 66 -22.64 -0.29 -14.13
C LEU A 66 -21.88 0.07 -12.85
N LEU A 67 -20.61 0.44 -12.95
CA LEU A 67 -19.76 0.76 -11.79
C LEU A 67 -20.11 2.10 -11.12
N GLN A 68 -20.92 2.95 -11.74
CA GLN A 68 -21.47 4.16 -11.10
C GLN A 68 -22.70 3.88 -10.24
N MET A 69 -23.29 2.67 -10.32
CA MET A 69 -24.46 2.30 -9.52
C MET A 69 -24.03 1.77 -8.14
N PRO A 70 -24.35 2.44 -7.02
CA PRO A 70 -23.91 2.02 -5.70
C PRO A 70 -24.36 0.60 -5.32
N ALA A 71 -25.60 0.24 -5.67
CA ALA A 71 -26.15 -1.08 -5.40
C ALA A 71 -25.39 -2.20 -6.15
N VAL A 72 -24.99 -1.94 -7.40
CA VAL A 72 -24.17 -2.87 -8.19
C VAL A 72 -22.82 -3.07 -7.53
N VAL A 73 -22.11 -2.00 -7.15
CA VAL A 73 -20.79 -2.14 -6.52
C VAL A 73 -20.87 -2.83 -5.16
N ARG A 74 -21.89 -2.56 -4.35
CA ARG A 74 -22.12 -3.34 -3.12
C ARG A 74 -22.33 -4.82 -3.39
N TYR A 75 -23.10 -5.14 -4.43
CA TYR A 75 -23.32 -6.51 -4.82
C TYR A 75 -22.02 -7.20 -5.29
N LEU A 76 -21.17 -6.46 -6.01
CA LEU A 76 -19.83 -6.93 -6.39
C LEU A 76 -18.94 -7.20 -5.17
N LEU A 77 -18.96 -6.31 -4.16
CA LEU A 77 -18.22 -6.53 -2.91
C LEU A 77 -18.68 -7.80 -2.18
N GLU A 78 -19.97 -8.13 -2.23
CA GLU A 78 -20.49 -9.39 -1.67
C GLU A 78 -20.05 -10.61 -2.49
N ILE A 79 -20.18 -10.56 -3.82
CA ILE A 79 -19.72 -11.64 -4.71
C ILE A 79 -18.24 -11.90 -4.49
N MET A 80 -17.40 -10.87 -4.51
CA MET A 80 -15.95 -11.01 -4.42
C MET A 80 -15.50 -11.55 -3.05
N GLY A 81 -16.29 -11.34 -1.99
CA GLY A 81 -16.05 -11.91 -0.66
C GLY A 81 -16.44 -13.38 -0.51
N ASN A 82 -17.09 -14.00 -1.50
CA ASN A 82 -17.55 -15.38 -1.41
C ASN A 82 -16.48 -16.37 -1.87
N GLY A 83 -15.94 -17.16 -0.92
CA GLY A 83 -14.96 -18.21 -1.20
C GLY A 83 -13.67 -17.68 -1.81
N ASP A 84 -13.07 -18.42 -2.74
CA ASP A 84 -11.77 -18.09 -3.33
C ASP A 84 -11.85 -17.21 -4.59
N ARG A 85 -12.93 -16.44 -4.78
CA ARG A 85 -13.15 -15.68 -6.04
C ARG A 85 -12.06 -14.66 -6.33
N LEU A 86 -11.63 -13.88 -5.33
CA LEU A 86 -10.50 -12.95 -5.48
C LEU A 86 -9.22 -13.70 -5.89
N TRP A 87 -8.96 -14.85 -5.25
CA TRP A 87 -7.81 -15.67 -5.59
C TRP A 87 -7.86 -16.15 -7.04
N GLN A 88 -8.98 -16.75 -7.47
CA GLN A 88 -9.17 -17.22 -8.84
C GLN A 88 -9.02 -16.10 -9.86
N LYS A 89 -9.52 -14.91 -9.53
CA LYS A 89 -9.37 -13.72 -10.35
C LYS A 89 -7.90 -13.37 -10.57
N PHE A 90 -7.15 -13.14 -9.50
CA PHE A 90 -5.75 -12.68 -9.63
C PHE A 90 -4.83 -13.76 -10.21
N ILE A 91 -5.02 -15.04 -9.87
CA ILE A 91 -4.19 -16.10 -10.45
C ILE A 91 -4.49 -16.31 -11.95
N ASN A 92 -5.74 -16.14 -12.38
CA ASN A 92 -6.09 -16.21 -13.80
C ASN A 92 -5.54 -14.99 -14.56
N SER A 93 -5.65 -13.79 -14.01
CA SER A 93 -5.01 -12.59 -14.59
C SER A 93 -3.49 -12.78 -14.73
N GLN A 94 -2.82 -13.34 -13.71
CA GLN A 94 -1.39 -13.64 -13.77
C GLN A 94 -1.07 -14.62 -14.91
N LYS A 95 -1.82 -15.73 -15.02
CA LYS A 95 -1.64 -16.72 -16.10
C LYS A 95 -1.83 -16.11 -17.48
N ILE A 96 -2.85 -15.26 -17.66
CA ILE A 96 -3.10 -14.56 -18.92
C ILE A 96 -1.90 -13.65 -19.26
N CYS A 97 -1.41 -12.87 -18.30
CA CYS A 97 -0.23 -12.02 -18.50
C CYS A 97 1.02 -12.83 -18.90
N VAL A 98 1.24 -13.99 -18.28
CA VAL A 98 2.35 -14.89 -18.64
C VAL A 98 2.20 -15.38 -20.07
N ASN A 99 1.02 -15.87 -20.44
CA ASN A 99 0.74 -16.40 -21.78
C ASN A 99 0.89 -15.34 -22.88
N MET A 100 0.61 -14.06 -22.56
CA MET A 100 0.83 -12.94 -23.48
C MET A 100 2.28 -12.45 -23.53
N GLY A 101 3.18 -13.00 -22.72
CA GLY A 101 4.57 -12.56 -22.60
C GLY A 101 4.72 -11.18 -21.96
N GLN A 102 3.79 -10.78 -21.09
CA GLN A 102 3.82 -9.50 -20.40
C GLN A 102 4.54 -9.57 -19.04
N VAL A 103 4.60 -10.75 -18.43
CA VAL A 103 5.19 -10.98 -17.11
C VAL A 103 5.98 -12.28 -17.11
N ASP A 104 6.99 -12.34 -16.24
CA ASP A 104 7.75 -13.55 -15.92
C ASP A 104 8.10 -13.54 -14.41
N SER A 105 8.97 -14.44 -13.97
CA SER A 105 9.39 -14.52 -12.56
C SER A 105 10.25 -13.35 -12.07
N ASN A 106 10.74 -12.50 -12.97
CA ASN A 106 11.59 -11.34 -12.66
C ASN A 106 10.84 -10.01 -12.79
N LEU A 107 9.81 -9.96 -13.63
CA LEU A 107 8.97 -8.79 -13.89
C LEU A 107 7.51 -9.16 -13.73
N LEU A 108 7.06 -9.07 -12.48
CA LEU A 108 5.76 -9.54 -12.04
C LEU A 108 4.61 -8.63 -12.47
N GLY A 109 3.39 -9.16 -12.37
CA GLY A 109 2.19 -8.57 -12.96
C GLY A 109 1.59 -7.47 -12.12
N PHE A 110 1.65 -7.58 -10.79
CA PHE A 110 1.09 -6.58 -9.88
C PHE A 110 2.18 -5.79 -9.16
N LEU A 111 3.35 -6.41 -8.96
CA LEU A 111 4.47 -5.84 -8.24
C LEU A 111 5.37 -4.91 -9.07
N ASP A 112 5.60 -5.19 -10.35
CA ASP A 112 6.60 -4.49 -11.18
C ASP A 112 5.98 -3.60 -12.27
N ARG A 113 4.74 -3.15 -12.09
CA ARG A 113 4.06 -2.31 -13.10
C ARG A 113 4.67 -0.93 -13.20
N GLY A 114 5.03 -0.35 -12.05
CA GLY A 114 5.36 1.05 -11.95
C GLY A 114 4.12 1.93 -12.08
N VAL A 115 4.20 3.14 -11.54
CA VAL A 115 3.12 4.12 -11.61
C VAL A 115 2.88 4.67 -13.01
N ASN A 116 3.92 4.73 -13.85
CA ASN A 116 3.83 5.19 -15.24
C ASN A 116 3.39 4.07 -16.20
N GLY A 117 3.19 2.85 -15.69
CA GLY A 117 2.95 1.69 -16.53
C GLY A 117 4.17 1.31 -17.37
N CYS A 118 3.91 0.58 -18.46
CA CYS A 118 4.93 0.10 -19.38
C CYS A 118 4.33 0.05 -20.79
N VAL A 119 5.09 0.45 -21.81
CA VAL A 119 4.66 0.37 -23.21
C VAL A 119 5.36 -0.81 -23.88
N ALA A 120 4.66 -1.51 -24.78
CA ALA A 120 5.25 -2.60 -25.54
C ALA A 120 6.58 -2.16 -26.22
N GLY A 121 7.59 -3.02 -26.15
CA GLY A 121 8.94 -2.78 -26.66
C GLY A 121 9.89 -2.07 -25.70
N SER A 122 9.41 -1.47 -24.60
CA SER A 122 10.29 -0.73 -23.67
C SER A 122 11.15 -1.63 -22.78
N LYS A 123 10.80 -2.91 -22.64
CA LYS A 123 11.56 -3.91 -21.88
C LYS A 123 12.05 -5.01 -22.82
N ARG A 124 13.36 -5.08 -23.02
CA ARG A 124 13.98 -6.04 -23.94
C ARG A 124 13.69 -7.50 -23.58
N SER A 125 13.60 -7.83 -22.29
CA SER A 125 13.29 -9.19 -21.81
C SER A 125 11.83 -9.58 -22.01
N LEU A 126 10.91 -8.62 -22.05
CA LEU A 126 9.47 -8.83 -22.23
C LEU A 126 8.92 -7.80 -23.24
N PRO A 127 9.17 -7.99 -24.55
CA PRO A 127 8.80 -7.00 -25.57
C PRO A 127 7.27 -6.77 -25.65
N ASN A 128 6.45 -7.72 -25.20
CA ASN A 128 4.99 -7.57 -25.19
C ASN A 128 4.45 -6.90 -23.91
N ARG A 129 5.30 -6.61 -22.90
CA ARG A 129 4.88 -6.01 -21.63
C ARG A 129 4.23 -4.65 -21.87
N ASN A 130 2.93 -4.59 -21.63
CA ASN A 130 2.12 -3.40 -21.83
C ASN A 130 1.14 -3.25 -20.65
N PHE A 131 1.38 -2.26 -19.79
CA PHE A 131 0.54 -1.96 -18.63
C PHE A 131 0.17 -0.49 -18.65
N ALA A 132 -1.10 -0.18 -18.42
CA ALA A 132 -1.55 1.20 -18.29
C ALA A 132 -0.89 1.88 -17.07
N PRO A 133 -0.70 3.22 -17.11
CA PRO A 133 -0.34 3.97 -15.92
C PRO A 133 -1.34 3.78 -14.79
N SER A 134 -0.86 3.94 -13.55
CA SER A 134 -1.71 3.93 -12.36
C SER A 134 -2.85 4.95 -12.51
N PRO A 135 -4.11 4.58 -12.21
CA PRO A 135 -5.21 5.54 -12.20
C PRO A 135 -5.02 6.65 -11.14
N LEU A 136 -4.12 6.44 -10.19
CA LEU A 136 -3.79 7.36 -9.09
C LEU A 136 -2.54 8.21 -9.38
N LEU A 137 -1.91 8.08 -10.56
CA LEU A 137 -0.67 8.79 -10.89
C LEU A 137 -0.79 10.31 -10.70
N LYS A 138 -1.90 10.89 -11.16
CA LYS A 138 -2.17 12.33 -11.04
C LYS A 138 -2.40 12.78 -9.59
N ASP A 139 -2.73 11.86 -8.71
CA ASP A 139 -3.08 12.13 -7.32
C ASP A 139 -1.84 12.19 -6.41
N ILE A 140 -0.70 11.63 -6.83
CA ILE A 140 0.52 11.53 -6.01
C ILE A 140 0.94 12.89 -5.45
N ALA A 141 0.98 13.92 -6.29
CA ALA A 141 1.39 15.26 -5.85
C ALA A 141 0.46 15.87 -4.78
N LEU A 142 -0.78 15.39 -4.70
CA LEU A 142 -1.81 15.85 -3.76
C LEU A 142 -1.85 15.01 -2.47
N TYR A 143 -1.10 13.91 -2.40
CA TYR A 143 -1.11 13.03 -1.22
C TYR A 143 -0.78 13.76 0.09
N PRO A 144 0.25 14.63 0.16
CA PRO A 144 0.53 15.37 1.39
C PRO A 144 -0.64 16.28 1.79
N ASP A 145 -1.25 17.01 0.87
CA ASP A 145 -2.35 17.92 1.22
C ASP A 145 -3.59 17.17 1.73
N ARG A 146 -3.88 16.01 1.12
CA ARG A 146 -4.98 15.12 1.56
C ARG A 146 -4.70 14.48 2.91
N LEU A 147 -3.46 14.04 3.16
CA LEU A 147 -3.05 13.52 4.47
C LEU A 147 -3.02 14.60 5.54
N ALA A 148 -2.79 15.87 5.18
CA ALA A 148 -2.84 16.99 6.11
C ALA A 148 -4.27 17.41 6.49
N SER A 149 -5.27 16.90 5.79
CA SER A 149 -6.69 17.23 5.99
C SER A 149 -7.39 16.18 6.85
N LEU A 150 -8.39 16.60 7.63
CA LEU A 150 -9.25 15.75 8.46
C LEU A 150 -10.69 15.78 7.94
N PRO A 151 -11.50 14.75 8.24
CA PRO A 151 -12.94 14.84 8.00
C PRO A 151 -13.50 15.96 8.88
N ASP A 152 -14.32 16.82 8.29
CA ASP A 152 -14.89 18.01 8.93
C ASP A 152 -16.19 17.72 9.70
N GLY A 153 -16.69 16.48 9.64
CA GLY A 153 -17.96 16.08 10.23
C GLY A 153 -19.19 16.57 9.48
N VAL A 154 -19.00 17.28 8.36
CA VAL A 154 -20.07 17.87 7.53
C VAL A 154 -20.11 17.20 6.16
N ASN A 155 -18.96 17.09 5.50
CA ASN A 155 -18.78 16.47 4.18
C ASN A 155 -18.28 15.02 4.28
N ALA A 156 -17.56 14.68 5.36
CA ALA A 156 -17.15 13.32 5.64
C ALA A 156 -17.07 13.08 7.16
N VAL A 157 -17.32 11.84 7.57
CA VAL A 157 -17.17 11.37 8.96
C VAL A 157 -16.13 10.26 9.05
N SER A 158 -15.77 9.85 10.27
CA SER A 158 -14.94 8.66 10.49
C SER A 158 -15.72 7.60 11.30
N TYR A 159 -15.05 6.56 11.79
CA TYR A 159 -15.71 5.49 12.55
C TYR A 159 -16.21 5.91 13.93
N GLY A 160 -15.68 7.01 14.47
CA GLY A 160 -15.87 7.38 15.87
C GLY A 160 -14.98 6.56 16.81
N GLU A 161 -15.19 6.68 18.11
CA GLU A 161 -14.41 5.96 19.12
C GLU A 161 -14.78 4.47 19.18
N VAL A 162 -16.05 4.16 18.91
CA VAL A 162 -16.59 2.80 18.97
C VAL A 162 -17.42 2.56 17.72
N ALA A 163 -17.18 1.43 17.05
CA ALA A 163 -17.94 1.00 15.88
C ALA A 163 -18.39 -0.46 16.02
N MET A 164 -19.36 -0.87 15.20
CA MET A 164 -19.83 -2.25 15.09
C MET A 164 -19.23 -2.87 13.84
N LEU A 165 -18.65 -4.07 13.95
CA LEU A 165 -18.31 -4.81 12.73
C LEU A 165 -19.59 -5.20 11.99
N ALA A 166 -19.61 -4.96 10.68
CA ALA A 166 -20.75 -5.29 9.84
C ALA A 166 -21.11 -6.78 9.96
N LYS A 167 -22.42 -7.06 9.87
CA LYS A 167 -22.98 -8.43 9.95
C LYS A 167 -22.61 -9.17 11.26
N SER A 168 -22.26 -8.44 12.32
CA SER A 168 -21.89 -9.02 13.62
C SER A 168 -22.52 -8.26 14.81
N GLN A 169 -22.32 -8.78 16.03
CA GLN A 169 -22.60 -8.07 17.28
C GLN A 169 -21.32 -7.57 17.98
N VAL A 170 -20.19 -7.59 17.27
CA VAL A 170 -18.88 -7.25 17.83
C VAL A 170 -18.70 -5.73 17.82
N ARG A 171 -18.50 -5.17 19.01
CA ARG A 171 -18.08 -3.78 19.20
C ARG A 171 -16.56 -3.68 19.19
N VAL A 172 -16.05 -2.78 18.37
CA VAL A 172 -14.62 -2.45 18.32
C VAL A 172 -14.41 -1.06 18.88
N ARG A 173 -13.26 -0.84 19.54
CA ARG A 173 -12.88 0.44 20.12
C ARG A 173 -11.56 0.91 19.55
N PHE A 174 -11.55 2.12 18.99
CA PHE A 174 -10.34 2.83 18.61
C PHE A 174 -9.72 3.48 19.84
N ARG A 175 -8.40 3.36 19.99
CA ARG A 175 -7.64 3.85 21.14
C ARG A 175 -6.71 4.98 20.74
N PRO A 176 -6.30 5.87 21.68
CA PRO A 176 -5.28 6.87 21.40
C PRO A 176 -4.05 6.26 20.75
N TYR A 177 -3.49 6.96 19.77
CA TYR A 177 -2.26 6.55 19.10
C TYR A 177 -1.15 6.31 20.15
N PRO A 178 -0.40 5.20 20.11
CA PRO A 178 0.52 4.88 21.20
C PRO A 178 1.72 5.85 21.21
N ALA A 179 2.32 6.06 22.38
CA ALA A 179 3.47 6.92 22.55
C ALA A 179 4.70 6.39 21.79
N LEU A 180 5.72 7.24 21.59
CA LEU A 180 7.02 6.77 21.11
C LEU A 180 7.59 5.72 22.08
N GLY A 181 8.23 4.69 21.54
CA GLY A 181 8.84 3.62 22.33
C GLY A 181 7.84 2.64 22.94
N GLN A 182 6.54 2.79 22.68
CA GLN A 182 5.49 1.91 23.20
C GLN A 182 4.85 1.08 22.08
N VAL A 183 4.89 -0.23 22.25
CA VAL A 183 4.10 -1.16 21.43
C VAL A 183 2.64 -1.12 21.90
N PRO A 184 1.65 -0.87 21.02
CA PRO A 184 0.24 -0.89 21.37
C PRO A 184 -0.25 -2.30 21.67
N ASN A 185 -1.47 -2.41 22.19
CA ASN A 185 -2.19 -3.67 22.17
C ASN A 185 -2.55 -4.02 20.71
N ILE A 186 -1.93 -5.08 20.17
CA ILE A 186 -2.21 -5.59 18.83
C ILE A 186 -3.10 -6.81 18.96
N GLU A 187 -4.32 -6.73 18.44
CA GLU A 187 -5.31 -7.80 18.46
C GLU A 187 -4.89 -8.93 17.53
N ASN A 188 -5.00 -10.18 18.00
CA ASN A 188 -4.65 -11.38 17.24
C ASN A 188 -5.88 -12.06 16.61
N ILE A 189 -7.00 -11.35 16.53
CA ILE A 189 -8.28 -11.80 15.97
C ILE A 189 -8.70 -10.87 14.82
N GLY A 190 -9.37 -11.41 13.81
CA GLY A 190 -9.90 -10.66 12.67
C GLY A 190 -9.07 -10.77 11.38
N LEU A 191 -7.96 -11.53 11.39
CA LEU A 191 -7.14 -11.82 10.21
C LEU A 191 -7.15 -13.31 9.82
N GLU A 192 -8.13 -14.08 10.29
CA GLU A 192 -8.27 -15.51 10.03
C GLU A 192 -8.54 -15.83 8.56
N PHE A 193 -8.99 -14.83 7.79
CA PHE A 193 -9.20 -14.95 6.35
C PHE A 193 -7.90 -14.94 5.54
N LEU A 194 -6.77 -14.55 6.15
CA LEU A 194 -5.49 -14.52 5.45
C LEU A 194 -5.05 -15.93 5.07
N HIS A 195 -4.61 -16.10 3.83
CA HIS A 195 -4.05 -17.38 3.37
C HIS A 195 -2.79 -17.72 4.18
N SER A 196 -2.51 -19.01 4.38
CA SER A 196 -1.38 -19.51 5.17
C SER A 196 0.00 -19.06 4.66
N SER A 197 0.08 -18.64 3.39
CA SER A 197 1.30 -18.04 2.83
C SER A 197 1.62 -16.67 3.44
N ILE A 198 0.64 -15.96 4.00
CA ILE A 198 0.86 -14.70 4.73
C ILE A 198 1.30 -15.04 6.15
N GLN A 199 2.61 -15.03 6.39
CA GLN A 199 3.17 -15.48 7.67
C GLN A 199 3.22 -14.37 8.73
N GLN A 200 3.37 -13.12 8.30
CA GLN A 200 3.32 -11.94 9.16
C GLN A 200 2.42 -10.88 8.55
N ALA A 201 1.54 -10.31 9.36
CA ALA A 201 0.71 -9.18 9.01
C ALA A 201 0.54 -8.26 10.21
N CYS A 202 0.52 -6.95 9.97
CA CYS A 202 0.02 -5.98 10.92
C CYS A 202 -0.80 -4.95 10.15
N ILE A 203 -1.97 -4.60 10.68
CA ILE A 203 -2.90 -3.64 10.13
C ILE A 203 -3.24 -2.64 11.24
N CYS A 204 -3.15 -1.36 10.92
CA CYS A 204 -3.52 -0.26 11.80
C CYS A 204 -4.59 0.59 11.11
N ILE A 205 -5.79 0.61 11.70
CA ILE A 205 -6.96 1.29 11.17
C ILE A 205 -7.17 2.57 11.96
N GLY A 206 -7.31 3.69 11.26
CA GLY A 206 -7.46 5.02 11.84
C GLY A 206 -8.92 5.45 11.92
N SER A 207 -9.28 6.10 13.03
CA SER A 207 -10.55 6.80 13.20
C SER A 207 -10.33 8.19 13.78
N VAL A 208 -10.95 9.21 13.20
CA VAL A 208 -10.82 10.58 13.68
C VAL A 208 -11.88 10.89 14.72
N VAL A 209 -11.44 11.28 15.92
CA VAL A 209 -12.31 11.69 17.04
C VAL A 209 -11.74 12.98 17.64
N ASN A 210 -12.56 14.03 17.72
CA ASN A 210 -12.17 15.33 18.28
C ASN A 210 -10.87 15.89 17.68
N GLY A 211 -10.69 15.78 16.35
CA GLY A 211 -9.51 16.26 15.64
C GLY A 211 -8.24 15.42 15.86
N GLN A 212 -8.33 14.25 16.49
CA GLN A 212 -7.21 13.35 16.72
C GLN A 212 -7.43 11.99 16.07
N MET A 213 -6.34 11.39 15.60
CA MET A 213 -6.35 10.02 15.08
C MET A 213 -6.29 9.01 16.23
N LEU A 214 -7.40 8.29 16.43
CA LEU A 214 -7.46 7.06 17.21
C LEU A 214 -7.18 5.86 16.31
N THR A 215 -6.78 4.73 16.89
CA THR A 215 -6.32 3.56 16.15
C THR A 215 -6.80 2.23 16.73
N ARG A 216 -7.00 1.26 15.84
CA ARG A 216 -7.12 -0.16 16.15
C ARG A 216 -5.97 -0.90 15.47
N TRP A 217 -5.31 -1.78 16.22
CA TRP A 217 -4.16 -2.56 15.73
C TRP A 217 -4.53 -4.04 15.72
N ILE A 218 -4.32 -4.69 14.58
CA ILE A 218 -4.63 -6.10 14.37
C ILE A 218 -3.42 -6.76 13.72
N GLY A 219 -3.11 -8.00 14.07
CA GLY A 219 -1.90 -8.65 13.55
C GLY A 219 -1.90 -10.17 13.60
N LEU A 220 -1.20 -10.74 12.62
CA LEU A 220 -0.81 -12.14 12.55
C LEU A 220 0.71 -12.20 12.70
N ASN A 221 1.20 -12.81 13.78
CA ASN A 221 2.62 -12.77 14.17
C ASN A 221 3.27 -11.37 14.05
N PRO A 222 2.61 -10.29 14.52
CA PRO A 222 2.95 -8.92 14.11
C PRO A 222 4.31 -8.44 14.62
N LEU A 223 4.81 -9.02 15.72
CA LEU A 223 6.08 -8.68 16.38
C LEU A 223 7.21 -9.68 16.07
N ALA A 224 7.00 -10.62 15.15
CA ALA A 224 8.05 -11.54 14.73
C ALA A 224 9.12 -10.78 13.92
N ASN A 225 10.36 -10.79 14.39
CA ASN A 225 11.46 -10.11 13.72
C ASN A 225 12.05 -11.01 12.64
N VAL A 226 11.83 -10.61 11.39
CA VAL A 226 12.21 -11.35 10.18
C VAL A 226 12.72 -10.39 9.11
N GLN A 227 13.22 -10.92 8.01
CA GLN A 227 13.65 -10.10 6.87
C GLN A 227 12.43 -9.51 6.16
N PHE A 228 12.41 -8.18 6.04
CA PHE A 228 11.42 -7.44 5.26
C PHE A 228 11.99 -6.84 3.96
N TRP A 229 13.17 -7.32 3.54
CA TRP A 229 13.80 -6.96 2.26
C TRP A 229 13.81 -5.44 2.01
N SER A 230 13.55 -5.03 0.77
CA SER A 230 13.49 -3.63 0.34
C SER A 230 12.38 -2.80 0.99
N SER A 231 11.38 -3.42 1.64
CA SER A 231 10.35 -2.68 2.40
C SER A 231 10.97 -1.84 3.52
N THR A 232 12.15 -2.23 4.00
CA THR A 232 12.87 -1.51 5.07
C THR A 232 13.69 -0.31 4.57
N LYS A 233 13.85 -0.11 3.25
CA LYS A 233 14.69 0.97 2.70
C LYS A 233 14.15 2.38 2.95
N ILE A 234 12.88 2.50 3.34
CA ILE A 234 12.31 3.78 3.79
C ILE A 234 12.88 4.24 5.13
N LEU A 235 13.39 3.32 5.96
CA LEU A 235 13.87 3.63 7.30
C LEU A 235 15.12 4.53 7.30
N PRO A 236 16.19 4.23 6.53
CA PRO A 236 17.33 5.15 6.46
C PRO A 236 16.97 6.49 5.80
N LEU A 237 16.05 6.53 4.83
CA LEU A 237 15.53 7.78 4.28
C LEU A 237 14.86 8.63 5.37
N LEU A 238 13.97 8.02 6.15
CA LEU A 238 13.24 8.67 7.23
C LEU A 238 14.18 9.13 8.35
N TYR A 239 15.20 8.34 8.68
CA TYR A 239 16.22 8.73 9.65
C TYR A 239 16.95 9.99 9.21
N THR A 240 17.49 9.99 7.97
CA THR A 240 18.22 11.14 7.41
C THR A 240 17.34 12.39 7.42
N LEU A 241 16.06 12.23 7.11
CA LEU A 241 15.08 13.30 7.17
C LEU A 241 14.92 13.88 8.58
N CYS A 242 14.68 13.03 9.57
CA CYS A 242 14.54 13.46 10.97
C CYS A 242 15.82 14.15 11.47
N ALA A 243 16.99 13.57 11.16
CA ALA A 243 18.28 14.12 11.56
C ALA A 243 18.56 15.48 10.90
N ALA A 244 18.25 15.63 9.61
CA ALA A 244 18.42 16.90 8.90
C ALA A 244 17.48 17.97 9.46
N ASN A 245 16.22 17.63 9.73
CA ASN A 245 15.29 18.56 10.35
C ASN A 245 15.67 18.92 11.80
N GLN A 246 16.31 18.01 12.54
CA GLN A 246 16.86 18.32 13.86
C GLN A 246 17.99 19.36 13.78
N ALA A 247 18.82 19.29 12.73
CA ALA A 247 19.92 20.24 12.50
C ALA A 247 19.41 21.58 11.92
N GLN A 248 18.48 21.52 10.96
CA GLN A 248 17.94 22.67 10.24
C GLN A 248 16.42 22.47 9.99
N PRO A 249 15.54 22.87 10.91
CA PRO A 249 14.08 22.61 10.81
C PRO A 249 13.41 23.25 9.59
N ASN A 250 13.87 24.43 9.17
CA ASN A 250 13.26 25.17 8.07
C ASN A 250 13.83 24.79 6.69
N GLN A 251 14.88 23.95 6.65
CA GLN A 251 15.50 23.56 5.39
C GLN A 251 14.62 22.52 4.67
N VAL A 252 14.21 22.85 3.45
CA VAL A 252 13.48 21.93 2.58
C VAL A 252 14.42 20.82 2.13
N ILE A 253 14.32 19.64 2.75
CA ILE A 253 15.26 18.54 2.51
C ILE A 253 15.22 18.05 1.07
N ALA A 254 14.06 18.19 0.39
CA ALA A 254 13.88 17.79 -0.99
C ALA A 254 15.00 18.28 -1.91
N ASN A 255 15.47 19.51 -1.67
CA ASN A 255 16.47 20.21 -2.47
C ASN A 255 17.90 20.09 -1.92
N CYS A 256 18.08 19.45 -0.77
CA CYS A 256 19.40 19.20 -0.23
C CYS A 256 20.18 18.25 -1.13
N ALA A 257 21.43 18.59 -1.41
CA ALA A 257 22.31 17.81 -2.27
C ALA A 257 23.04 16.75 -1.45
N ILE A 258 23.03 15.50 -1.93
CA ILE A 258 23.86 14.41 -1.44
C ILE A 258 25.09 14.35 -2.33
N ALA A 259 26.27 14.49 -1.71
CA ALA A 259 27.54 14.59 -2.41
C ALA A 259 28.62 13.77 -1.70
N ASP A 260 29.60 13.30 -2.46
CA ASP A 260 30.84 12.76 -1.90
C ASP A 260 31.75 13.91 -1.41
N VAL A 261 32.62 13.59 -0.46
CA VAL A 261 33.54 14.58 0.12
C VAL A 261 34.57 15.02 -0.92
N GLN A 262 34.95 14.14 -1.85
CA GLN A 262 35.98 14.38 -2.86
C GLN A 262 35.46 15.06 -4.13
N GLY A 263 34.14 15.25 -4.28
CA GLY A 263 33.51 15.85 -5.45
C GLY A 263 33.65 15.03 -6.74
N LYS A 264 33.87 13.71 -6.63
CA LYS A 264 34.02 12.79 -7.77
C LYS A 264 32.68 12.36 -8.34
N ILE A 265 31.64 12.35 -7.53
CA ILE A 265 30.29 11.93 -7.91
C ILE A 265 29.41 13.17 -8.01
N THR A 266 28.70 13.30 -9.13
CA THR A 266 27.76 14.41 -9.34
C THR A 266 26.74 14.45 -8.21
N PRO A 267 26.60 15.57 -7.48
CA PRO A 267 25.61 15.68 -6.41
C PRO A 267 24.20 15.46 -6.94
N ARG A 268 23.37 14.74 -6.17
CA ARG A 268 21.96 14.49 -6.46
C ARG A 268 21.09 14.90 -5.30
N THR A 269 19.85 15.31 -5.56
CA THR A 269 18.97 15.77 -4.49
C THR A 269 18.45 14.61 -3.65
N TYR A 270 18.12 14.87 -2.39
CA TYR A 270 17.44 13.88 -1.53
C TYR A 270 16.16 13.36 -2.20
N ALA A 271 15.34 14.25 -2.79
CA ALA A 271 14.09 13.88 -3.43
C ALA A 271 14.30 12.89 -4.60
N GLU A 272 15.28 13.16 -5.46
CA GLU A 272 15.61 12.28 -6.58
C GLU A 272 16.01 10.89 -6.09
N LEU A 273 16.91 10.82 -5.10
CA LEU A 273 17.41 9.53 -4.60
C LEU A 273 16.35 8.76 -3.82
N ALA A 274 15.49 9.45 -3.05
CA ALA A 274 14.34 8.82 -2.40
C ALA A 274 13.37 8.22 -3.43
N GLN A 275 13.07 8.96 -4.51
CA GLN A 275 12.23 8.46 -5.58
C GLN A 275 12.85 7.23 -6.26
N ARG A 276 14.17 7.25 -6.58
CA ARG A 276 14.89 6.11 -7.17
C ARG A 276 14.84 4.85 -6.29
N ILE A 277 14.93 5.01 -4.97
CA ILE A 277 14.80 3.88 -4.02
C ILE A 277 13.40 3.25 -4.08
N CYS A 278 12.36 4.06 -4.28
CA CYS A 278 10.98 3.59 -4.32
C CYS A 278 10.59 3.03 -5.70
N ASN A 279 10.87 3.75 -6.78
CA ASN A 279 10.45 3.39 -8.13
C ASN A 279 11.40 2.42 -8.86
N TYR A 280 12.53 2.06 -8.24
CA TYR A 280 13.55 1.17 -8.82
C TYR A 280 14.09 1.64 -10.17
N ASP A 281 14.23 2.97 -10.37
CA ASP A 281 14.95 3.50 -11.53
C ASP A 281 16.47 3.32 -11.36
N GLU A 282 16.98 2.26 -11.99
CA GLU A 282 18.39 1.89 -12.01
C GLU A 282 19.18 2.48 -13.18
N SER A 283 18.64 3.53 -13.83
CA SER A 283 19.37 4.27 -14.85
C SER A 283 20.75 4.69 -14.36
N ASN A 284 21.76 4.56 -15.22
CA ASN A 284 23.17 4.84 -14.92
C ASN A 284 23.81 3.94 -13.85
N GLY A 285 23.25 2.75 -13.60
CA GLY A 285 23.82 1.77 -12.67
C GLY A 285 23.61 2.12 -11.20
N ILE A 286 22.67 3.02 -10.89
CA ILE A 286 22.36 3.45 -9.52
C ILE A 286 21.25 2.58 -8.95
N THR A 287 21.59 1.54 -8.19
CA THR A 287 20.59 0.60 -7.64
C THR A 287 19.92 1.13 -6.37
N SER A 288 18.70 0.67 -6.11
CA SER A 288 18.00 0.99 -4.85
C SER A 288 18.72 0.45 -3.60
N ASN A 289 19.46 -0.66 -3.75
CA ASN A 289 20.25 -1.27 -2.68
C ASN A 289 21.45 -0.38 -2.30
N ALA A 290 22.24 0.05 -3.29
CA ALA A 290 23.40 0.89 -3.08
C ALA A 290 23.02 2.26 -2.50
N LEU A 291 21.90 2.84 -2.97
CA LEU A 291 21.37 4.09 -2.41
C LEU A 291 20.92 3.92 -0.96
N ALA A 292 20.16 2.88 -0.63
CA ALA A 292 19.70 2.65 0.73
C ALA A 292 20.88 2.34 1.68
N ALA A 293 21.91 1.63 1.21
CA ALA A 293 23.15 1.41 1.95
C ALA A 293 23.92 2.72 2.21
N MET A 294 23.92 3.65 1.26
CA MET A 294 24.46 5.01 1.43
C MET A 294 23.67 5.81 2.48
N PHE A 295 22.34 5.82 2.42
CA PHE A 295 21.54 6.56 3.43
C PHE A 295 21.73 6.02 4.85
N LYS A 296 21.97 4.70 5.01
CA LYS A 296 22.33 4.13 6.30
C LYS A 296 23.61 4.75 6.89
N GLN A 297 24.54 5.24 6.06
CA GLN A 297 25.77 5.86 6.54
C GLN A 297 25.62 7.27 7.11
N PHE A 298 24.44 7.90 7.07
CA PHE A 298 24.23 9.14 7.83
C PHE A 298 24.25 8.95 9.35
N THR A 299 24.44 7.71 9.82
CA THR A 299 24.61 7.37 11.23
C THR A 299 25.28 6.02 11.41
N THR A 300 25.68 5.69 12.63
CA THR A 300 26.24 4.38 12.95
C THR A 300 25.14 3.31 12.95
N PRO A 301 25.47 2.02 12.71
CA PRO A 301 24.48 0.93 12.73
C PRO A 301 23.70 0.86 14.04
N LEU A 302 24.40 1.00 15.17
CA LEU A 302 23.78 0.96 16.49
C LEU A 302 22.86 2.17 16.74
N ALA A 303 23.27 3.37 16.30
CA ALA A 303 22.44 4.56 16.44
C ALA A 303 21.16 4.48 15.59
N LEU A 304 21.24 3.98 14.36
CA LEU A 304 20.06 3.76 13.51
C LEU A 304 19.09 2.74 14.14
N GLN A 305 19.61 1.64 14.65
CA GLN A 305 18.82 0.63 15.34
C GLN A 305 18.14 1.20 16.58
N ASN A 306 18.91 1.91 17.43
CA ASN A 306 18.38 2.50 18.66
C ASN A 306 17.31 3.56 18.37
N TRP A 307 17.49 4.37 17.33
CA TRP A 307 16.47 5.30 16.87
C TRP A 307 15.17 4.56 16.48
N LEU A 308 15.28 3.45 15.74
CA LEU A 308 14.11 2.65 15.37
C LEU A 308 13.40 2.07 16.60
N ILE A 309 14.17 1.51 17.56
CA ILE A 309 13.64 1.03 18.84
C ILE A 309 12.92 2.16 19.59
N GLN A 310 13.49 3.37 19.61
CA GLN A 310 12.90 4.52 20.31
C GLN A 310 11.57 4.97 19.71
N ILE A 311 11.36 4.84 18.39
CA ILE A 311 10.11 5.29 17.75
C ILE A 311 9.04 4.18 17.68
N THR A 312 9.43 2.90 17.67
CA THR A 312 8.47 1.77 17.59
C THR A 312 8.24 1.07 18.93
N GLY A 313 9.24 1.04 19.82
CA GLY A 313 9.20 0.30 21.08
C GLY A 313 9.60 -1.17 21.00
N ASN A 314 9.86 -1.71 19.80
CA ASN A 314 10.24 -3.12 19.66
C ASN A 314 11.71 -3.33 20.03
N GLN A 315 11.95 -3.70 21.29
CA GLN A 315 13.30 -3.92 21.84
C GLN A 315 14.05 -5.11 21.22
N LYS A 316 13.38 -5.97 20.46
CA LYS A 316 13.96 -7.22 19.94
C LYS A 316 14.49 -7.10 18.51
N LEU A 317 14.29 -5.97 17.85
CA LEU A 317 14.68 -5.80 16.45
C LEU A 317 16.21 -5.71 16.27
N SER A 318 16.68 -6.05 15.08
CA SER A 318 18.07 -5.86 14.65
C SER A 318 18.08 -5.16 13.30
N PHE A 319 18.72 -4.00 13.19
CA PHE A 319 18.70 -3.20 11.97
C PHE A 319 20.06 -2.58 11.63
N GLN A 320 21.07 -3.44 11.53
CA GLN A 320 22.47 -3.04 11.35
C GLN A 320 23.04 -3.47 9.99
N GLY A 321 22.32 -4.33 9.26
CA GLY A 321 22.76 -4.89 7.99
C GLY A 321 22.74 -3.94 6.79
N ARG A 322 23.40 -4.36 5.71
CA ARG A 322 23.28 -3.73 4.38
C ARG A 322 22.16 -4.37 3.56
N TYR A 323 22.04 -3.92 2.31
CA TYR A 323 21.13 -4.46 1.30
C TYR A 323 21.87 -5.27 0.23
N GLY A 324 22.89 -6.04 0.63
CA GLY A 324 23.69 -6.85 -0.30
C GLY A 324 24.69 -6.10 -1.17
N GLU A 325 24.65 -4.76 -1.20
CA GLU A 325 25.53 -3.93 -2.02
C GLU A 325 26.34 -2.92 -1.19
N VAL A 326 27.41 -2.40 -1.80
CA VAL A 326 28.18 -1.28 -1.26
C VAL A 326 27.40 0.04 -1.41
N PRO A 327 27.61 1.03 -0.54
CA PRO A 327 27.04 2.37 -0.70
C PRO A 327 27.37 2.99 -2.06
N TYR A 328 26.40 3.68 -2.67
CA TYR A 328 26.64 4.46 -3.90
C TYR A 328 27.69 5.57 -3.70
N ILE A 329 27.62 6.26 -2.56
CA ILE A 329 28.65 7.17 -2.06
C ILE A 329 29.04 6.67 -0.68
N GLU A 330 30.33 6.43 -0.45
CA GLU A 330 30.84 6.17 0.90
C GLU A 330 30.97 7.48 1.69
N GLN A 331 30.50 7.48 2.94
CA GLN A 331 30.52 8.65 3.83
C GLN A 331 29.89 9.89 3.18
N PRO A 332 28.62 9.81 2.72
CA PRO A 332 27.98 10.90 2.00
C PRO A 332 27.86 12.16 2.88
N THR A 333 27.84 13.33 2.25
CA THR A 333 27.45 14.59 2.90
C THR A 333 26.09 15.01 2.38
N LEU A 334 25.21 15.48 3.28
CA LEU A 334 23.97 16.17 2.93
C LEU A 334 24.24 17.66 3.06
N ARG A 335 24.07 18.41 1.97
CA ARG A 335 24.32 19.85 1.92
C ARG A 335 23.02 20.60 1.63
N ASP A 336 22.81 21.73 2.27
CA ASP A 336 21.68 22.60 1.96
C ASP A 336 21.88 23.34 0.62
N THR A 337 20.91 24.17 0.25
CA THR A 337 20.93 24.92 -1.01
C THR A 337 22.01 26.00 -1.07
N SER A 338 22.61 26.37 0.07
CA SER A 338 23.78 27.26 0.13
C SER A 338 25.10 26.51 -0.02
N GLY A 339 25.07 25.17 0.03
CA GLY A 339 26.24 24.31 0.02
C GLY A 339 26.80 23.98 1.40
N GLN A 340 26.19 24.47 2.48
CA GLN A 340 26.59 24.14 3.85
C GLN A 340 26.22 22.69 4.18
N THR A 341 27.14 21.96 4.79
CA THR A 341 26.90 20.60 5.26
C THR A 341 25.92 20.57 6.43
N VAL A 342 24.79 19.89 6.25
CA VAL A 342 23.75 19.63 7.25
C VAL A 342 24.05 18.36 8.03
N LEU A 343 24.41 17.28 7.32
CA LEU A 343 24.77 15.99 7.88
C LEU A 343 26.01 15.43 7.20
N SER A 344 26.83 14.72 7.98
CA SER A 344 28.02 14.01 7.50
C SER A 344 27.87 12.52 7.75
N GLY A 345 28.22 11.72 6.75
CA GLY A 345 28.22 10.28 6.85
C GLY A 345 29.37 9.75 7.71
N VAL A 346 29.13 8.61 8.34
CA VAL A 346 30.11 7.90 9.18
C VAL A 346 30.76 6.75 8.41
N LYS A 347 31.95 6.34 8.87
CA LYS A 347 32.72 5.24 8.26
C LYS A 347 32.24 3.87 8.71
N ASP A 348 31.52 3.80 9.83
CA ASP A 348 31.08 2.56 10.46
C ASP A 348 30.36 1.65 9.47
N PRO A 349 30.89 0.44 9.21
CA PRO A 349 30.30 -0.45 8.24
C PRO A 349 29.01 -1.04 8.83
N HIS A 350 27.90 -0.81 8.15
CA HIS A 350 26.67 -1.56 8.38
C HIS A 350 26.93 -3.04 8.06
N ARG A 351 26.80 -3.91 9.07
CA ARG A 351 27.02 -5.36 9.02
C ARG A 351 25.97 -6.03 9.92
N GLY A 352 25.64 -7.29 9.63
CA GLY A 352 24.61 -8.04 10.36
C GLY A 352 23.27 -8.01 9.64
N ASP A 353 22.19 -8.18 10.40
CA ASP A 353 20.86 -8.39 9.86
C ASP A 353 19.97 -7.13 9.84
N ASN A 354 18.86 -7.25 9.13
CA ASN A 354 17.74 -6.31 9.10
C ASN A 354 16.45 -7.03 9.53
N LEU A 355 16.46 -7.61 10.73
CA LEU A 355 15.31 -8.30 11.33
C LEU A 355 14.42 -7.30 12.05
N ILE A 356 13.30 -6.97 11.43
CA ILE A 356 12.26 -6.10 12.00
C ILE A 356 10.90 -6.80 11.87
N SER A 357 9.87 -6.23 12.48
CA SER A 357 8.53 -6.82 12.48
C SER A 357 7.55 -6.12 11.53
N ALA A 358 6.44 -6.80 11.21
CA ALA A 358 5.35 -6.18 10.45
C ALA A 358 4.77 -4.97 11.20
N TYR A 359 4.73 -5.05 12.53
CA TYR A 359 4.36 -3.95 13.41
C TYR A 359 5.28 -2.74 13.21
N ASP A 360 6.61 -2.93 13.19
CA ASP A 360 7.55 -1.80 13.06
C ASP A 360 7.30 -1.01 11.77
N LEU A 361 7.15 -1.68 10.64
CA LEU A 361 6.88 -1.01 9.37
C LEU A 361 5.48 -0.38 9.32
N THR A 362 4.46 -1.05 9.85
CA THR A 362 3.09 -0.51 9.96
C THR A 362 3.07 0.75 10.84
N ARG A 363 3.82 0.73 11.94
CA ARG A 363 4.02 1.86 12.85
C ARG A 363 4.69 3.03 12.15
N ILE A 364 5.71 2.77 11.34
CA ILE A 364 6.42 3.81 10.59
C ILE A 364 5.50 4.47 9.57
N VAL A 365 4.80 3.71 8.73
CA VAL A 365 3.93 4.31 7.71
C VAL A 365 2.72 5.02 8.31
N SER A 366 2.17 4.53 9.43
CA SER A 366 1.11 5.25 10.16
C SER A 366 1.61 6.54 10.81
N GLN A 367 2.85 6.57 11.33
CA GLN A 367 3.47 7.80 11.81
C GLN A 367 3.70 8.82 10.68
N ILE A 368 4.08 8.38 9.48
CA ILE A 368 4.22 9.25 8.31
C ILE A 368 2.84 9.79 7.89
N ALA A 369 1.86 8.90 7.69
CA ALA A 369 0.53 9.24 7.19
C ALA A 369 -0.22 10.19 8.13
N TRP A 370 -0.14 9.94 9.44
CA TRP A 370 -0.95 10.63 10.44
C TRP A 370 -0.16 11.62 11.27
N HIS A 371 1.06 12.00 10.85
CA HIS A 371 1.97 12.87 11.63
C HIS A 371 1.28 14.13 12.16
N ARG A 372 0.44 14.77 11.35
CA ARG A 372 -0.28 16.00 11.75
C ARG A 372 -1.45 15.77 12.68
N HIS A 373 -1.95 14.54 12.77
CA HIS A 373 -3.21 14.17 13.42
C HIS A 373 -3.03 13.37 14.70
N ILE A 374 -1.79 12.99 15.01
CA ILE A 374 -1.41 12.39 16.29
C ILE A 374 -0.82 13.45 17.23
N PRO A 375 -0.86 13.23 18.56
CA PRO A 375 -0.31 14.16 19.54
C PRO A 375 1.17 14.46 19.28
N PRO A 376 1.65 15.71 19.48
CA PRO A 376 3.05 16.07 19.25
C PRO A 376 4.09 15.16 19.93
N THR A 377 3.79 14.64 21.12
CA THR A 377 4.64 13.70 21.86
C THR A 377 4.76 12.32 21.21
N ASN A 378 3.88 11.99 20.27
CA ASN A 378 3.80 10.67 19.63
C ASN A 378 4.28 10.72 18.16
N ARG A 379 4.61 11.93 17.68
CA ARG A 379 5.11 12.21 16.33
C ARG A 379 6.55 11.76 16.15
N LEU A 380 6.94 11.56 14.89
CA LEU A 380 8.35 11.31 14.55
C LEU A 380 9.23 12.46 15.07
N PRO A 381 10.30 12.17 15.83
CA PRO A 381 11.17 13.21 16.38
C PRO A 381 11.73 14.13 15.30
N ALA A 382 11.65 15.45 15.53
CA ALA A 382 12.11 16.53 14.64
C ALA A 382 11.49 16.59 13.23
N ALA A 383 10.76 15.58 12.78
CA ALA A 383 10.22 15.51 11.43
C ALA A 383 9.29 16.69 11.12
N GLN A 384 9.58 17.37 10.01
CA GLN A 384 8.77 18.48 9.51
C GLN A 384 7.87 18.01 8.38
N TRP A 385 6.69 18.63 8.26
CA TRP A 385 5.71 18.22 7.26
C TRP A 385 6.20 18.42 5.82
N HIS A 386 6.90 19.53 5.55
CA HIS A 386 7.49 19.80 4.24
C HIS A 386 8.49 18.71 3.81
N SER A 387 9.25 18.16 4.76
CA SER A 387 10.15 17.04 4.51
C SER A 387 9.40 15.73 4.32
N LEU A 388 8.45 15.40 5.21
CA LEU A 388 7.67 14.16 5.10
C LEU A 388 6.89 14.09 3.78
N SER A 389 6.43 15.23 3.27
CA SER A 389 5.78 15.36 1.96
C SER A 389 6.67 14.83 0.82
N THR A 390 7.99 15.01 0.92
CA THR A 390 8.94 14.47 -0.06
C THR A 390 8.98 12.95 -0.03
N LEU A 391 9.02 12.35 1.16
CA LEU A 391 9.02 10.90 1.32
C LEU A 391 7.68 10.28 0.90
N ILE A 392 6.55 10.92 1.23
CA ILE A 392 5.20 10.51 0.80
C ILE A 392 5.12 10.45 -0.73
N ASN A 393 5.58 11.51 -1.40
CA ASN A 393 5.60 11.57 -2.87
C ASN A 393 6.50 10.49 -3.47
N ALA A 394 7.70 10.27 -2.90
CA ALA A 394 8.60 9.21 -3.35
C ALA A 394 7.96 7.81 -3.20
N MET A 395 7.34 7.52 -2.05
CA MET A 395 6.64 6.24 -1.81
C MET A 395 5.37 6.07 -2.67
N GLY A 396 4.74 7.17 -3.12
CA GLY A 396 3.65 7.11 -4.10
C GLY A 396 4.09 6.53 -5.45
N GLN A 397 5.38 6.69 -5.79
CA GLN A 397 6.00 6.22 -7.03
C GLN A 397 6.52 4.77 -6.96
N ASP A 398 6.35 4.05 -5.84
CA ASP A 398 6.79 2.66 -5.70
C ASP A 398 6.19 1.74 -6.79
N THR A 399 6.87 0.65 -7.13
CA THR A 399 6.47 -0.17 -8.30
C THR A 399 5.24 -1.02 -8.04
N ALA A 400 4.99 -1.43 -6.78
CA ALA A 400 3.90 -2.33 -6.45
C ALA A 400 2.55 -1.63 -6.53
N ARG A 401 1.63 -2.17 -7.34
CA ARG A 401 0.29 -1.60 -7.62
C ARG A 401 -0.85 -2.49 -7.11
N TYR A 402 -0.65 -3.15 -5.97
CA TYR A 402 -1.67 -4.02 -5.36
C TYR A 402 -2.95 -3.29 -4.96
N VAL A 403 -2.86 -2.02 -4.57
CA VAL A 403 -4.06 -1.25 -4.22
C VAL A 403 -4.81 -0.83 -5.47
N ASP A 404 -4.13 -0.39 -6.54
CA ASP A 404 -4.76 -0.16 -7.85
C ASP A 404 -5.49 -1.43 -8.32
N ALA A 405 -4.83 -2.59 -8.13
CA ALA A 405 -5.38 -3.90 -8.41
C ALA A 405 -6.68 -4.17 -7.65
N ALA A 406 -6.66 -3.93 -6.35
CA ALA A 406 -7.80 -4.07 -5.46
C ALA A 406 -8.94 -3.14 -5.85
N ILE A 407 -8.66 -1.86 -6.09
CA ILE A 407 -9.67 -0.85 -6.45
C ILE A 407 -10.43 -1.28 -7.71
N ALA A 408 -9.70 -1.68 -8.76
CA ALA A 408 -10.30 -2.14 -10.01
C ALA A 408 -11.10 -3.44 -9.80
N ALA A 409 -10.51 -4.44 -9.13
CA ALA A 409 -11.14 -5.74 -8.92
C ALA A 409 -12.42 -5.68 -8.06
N LEU A 410 -12.53 -4.68 -7.19
CA LEU A 410 -13.68 -4.47 -6.30
C LEU A 410 -14.71 -3.48 -6.87
N GLY A 411 -14.48 -2.89 -8.06
CA GLY A 411 -15.39 -1.91 -8.65
C GLY A 411 -15.45 -0.56 -7.92
N LEU A 412 -14.41 -0.22 -7.16
CA LEU A 412 -14.36 1.00 -6.34
C LEU A 412 -13.98 2.33 -7.03
N PRO A 413 -13.49 2.43 -8.30
CA PRO A 413 -12.96 3.70 -8.83
C PRO A 413 -13.88 4.92 -8.71
N TYR A 414 -15.21 4.74 -8.85
CA TYR A 414 -16.18 5.84 -8.81
C TYR A 414 -16.58 6.28 -7.39
N PHE A 415 -16.20 5.52 -6.38
CA PHE A 415 -16.64 5.73 -5.00
C PHE A 415 -15.52 6.11 -4.04
N MET A 416 -14.27 6.18 -4.52
CA MET A 416 -13.14 6.67 -3.75
C MET A 416 -12.89 8.15 -4.05
N GLY A 417 -13.24 9.02 -3.10
CA GLY A 417 -12.87 10.42 -3.11
C GLY A 417 -11.47 10.63 -2.52
N GLU A 418 -10.69 11.53 -3.12
CA GLU A 418 -9.39 11.98 -2.59
C GLU A 418 -8.44 10.84 -2.16
N PRO A 419 -8.16 9.87 -3.05
CA PRO A 419 -7.35 8.73 -2.68
C PRO A 419 -5.90 9.13 -2.36
N VAL A 420 -5.32 8.43 -1.40
CA VAL A 420 -3.90 8.45 -1.05
C VAL A 420 -3.44 7.01 -0.95
N VAL A 421 -2.43 6.66 -1.75
CA VAL A 421 -1.81 5.33 -1.73
C VAL A 421 -0.32 5.47 -1.90
N PHE A 422 0.43 5.20 -0.83
CA PHE A 422 1.89 5.16 -0.90
C PHE A 422 2.40 3.87 -0.24
N SER A 423 3.47 3.31 -0.81
CA SER A 423 3.95 2.00 -0.41
C SER A 423 5.46 1.85 -0.50
N LYS A 424 5.94 0.76 0.08
CA LYS A 424 7.24 0.17 -0.25
C LYS A 424 7.09 -1.34 -0.28
N MET A 425 7.65 -1.94 -1.32
CA MET A 425 7.71 -3.38 -1.46
C MET A 425 9.12 -3.94 -1.31
N GLY A 426 9.24 -5.23 -1.04
CA GLY A 426 10.46 -6.02 -1.19
C GLY A 426 10.16 -7.46 -1.61
N PHE A 427 10.94 -8.00 -2.54
CA PHE A 427 10.71 -9.30 -3.16
C PHE A 427 12.03 -9.97 -3.48
N GLY A 428 12.08 -11.29 -3.36
CA GLY A 428 13.21 -12.08 -3.79
C GLY A 428 13.15 -13.52 -3.30
N TYR A 429 13.97 -14.35 -3.92
CA TYR A 429 14.25 -15.70 -3.44
C TYR A 429 15.37 -15.66 -2.41
N SER A 430 15.17 -16.32 -1.27
CA SER A 430 16.21 -16.49 -0.27
C SER A 430 16.94 -17.81 -0.50
N ASP A 431 18.21 -17.77 -0.91
CA ASP A 431 19.03 -18.99 -1.02
C ASP A 431 19.18 -19.72 0.31
N GLN A 432 19.40 -18.97 1.40
CA GLN A 432 19.55 -19.52 2.74
C GLN A 432 18.29 -20.24 3.24
N ARG A 433 17.10 -19.71 2.94
CA ARG A 433 15.81 -20.25 3.42
C ARG A 433 15.09 -21.11 2.38
N ARG A 434 15.63 -21.16 1.15
CA ARG A 434 15.09 -21.88 -0.02
C ARG A 434 13.60 -21.62 -0.24
N GLN A 435 13.24 -20.34 -0.30
CA GLN A 435 11.86 -19.91 -0.43
C GLN A 435 11.78 -18.51 -1.04
N THR A 436 10.71 -18.25 -1.79
CA THR A 436 10.38 -16.92 -2.29
C THR A 436 9.61 -16.13 -1.23
N GLU A 437 9.98 -14.86 -1.08
CA GLU A 437 9.39 -13.95 -0.11
C GLU A 437 8.95 -12.66 -0.77
N LEU A 438 7.80 -12.16 -0.35
CA LEU A 438 7.25 -10.90 -0.83
C LEU A 438 6.72 -10.12 0.35
N THR A 439 7.12 -8.86 0.44
CA THR A 439 6.73 -7.94 1.48
C THR A 439 6.11 -6.70 0.88
N TYR A 440 5.03 -6.25 1.51
CA TYR A 440 4.30 -5.07 1.07
C TYR A 440 3.93 -4.24 2.28
N THR A 441 4.40 -2.99 2.31
CA THR A 441 4.07 -2.01 3.33
C THR A 441 3.36 -0.85 2.65
N ALA A 442 2.17 -0.47 3.11
CA ALA A 442 1.35 0.53 2.46
C ALA A 442 0.53 1.36 3.45
N SER A 443 0.25 2.59 3.05
CA SER A 443 -0.77 3.45 3.63
C SER A 443 -1.82 3.75 2.58
N ILE A 444 -3.09 3.62 2.96
CA ILE A 444 -4.25 3.84 2.11
C ILE A 444 -5.20 4.76 2.86
N GLN A 445 -5.55 5.89 2.26
CA GLN A 445 -6.58 6.79 2.79
C GLN A 445 -7.49 7.27 1.66
N PHE A 446 -8.80 7.32 1.88
CA PHE A 446 -9.76 7.84 0.93
C PHE A 446 -11.11 8.12 1.60
N VAL A 447 -11.90 8.98 0.97
CA VAL A 447 -13.30 9.23 1.32
C VAL A 447 -14.15 8.19 0.59
N ASP A 448 -14.68 7.23 1.33
CA ASP A 448 -15.61 6.21 0.86
C ASP A 448 -17.02 6.80 0.69
N ARG A 449 -17.44 6.94 -0.56
CA ARG A 449 -18.76 7.44 -0.95
C ARG A 449 -19.83 6.34 -1.06
N LEU A 450 -19.47 5.06 -0.88
CA LEU A 450 -20.44 3.97 -0.77
C LEU A 450 -21.04 3.85 0.63
N ALA A 451 -20.35 4.37 1.64
CA ALA A 451 -20.79 4.30 3.01
C ALA A 451 -22.19 4.89 3.19
N GLN A 452 -23.09 4.09 3.77
CA GLN A 452 -24.40 4.54 4.23
C GLN A 452 -24.44 4.32 5.74
N SER A 453 -24.38 5.40 6.52
CA SER A 453 -24.73 5.27 7.94
C SER A 453 -26.24 5.48 8.12
N HIS A 454 -26.83 4.76 9.08
CA HIS A 454 -28.26 4.90 9.42
C HIS A 454 -28.58 6.29 10.01
N ASP A 455 -27.59 6.95 10.62
CA ASP A 455 -27.80 8.19 11.37
C ASP A 455 -27.53 9.44 10.52
N LEU A 456 -26.54 9.39 9.61
CA LEU A 456 -26.19 10.44 8.65
C LEU A 456 -25.61 9.81 7.37
N PRO A 457 -26.21 9.98 6.18
CA PRO A 457 -25.73 9.38 4.92
C PRO A 457 -24.51 10.16 4.37
N LEU A 458 -23.48 10.34 5.20
CA LEU A 458 -22.25 11.03 4.86
C LEU A 458 -21.16 10.03 4.44
N PRO A 459 -20.34 10.37 3.44
CA PRO A 459 -19.14 9.63 3.12
C PRO A 459 -18.24 9.40 4.34
N LYS A 460 -17.53 8.28 4.37
CA LYS A 460 -16.63 7.91 5.47
C LYS A 460 -15.17 8.01 5.06
N LEU A 461 -14.35 8.68 5.85
CA LEU A 461 -12.90 8.58 5.71
C LEU A 461 -12.45 7.18 6.14
N ARG A 462 -11.90 6.43 5.18
CA ARG A 462 -11.19 5.16 5.41
C ARG A 462 -9.70 5.50 5.47
N SER A 463 -9.02 5.10 6.54
CA SER A 463 -7.57 5.28 6.68
C SER A 463 -6.96 4.03 7.29
N VAL A 464 -6.11 3.33 6.54
CA VAL A 464 -5.53 2.05 6.93
C VAL A 464 -4.05 2.01 6.55
N ASN A 465 -3.25 1.52 7.47
CA ASN A 465 -1.84 1.25 7.27
C ASN A 465 -1.60 -0.25 7.46
N MET A 466 -0.76 -0.86 6.64
CA MET A 466 -0.48 -2.28 6.76
C MET A 466 0.93 -2.64 6.32
N THR A 467 1.42 -3.73 6.90
CA THR A 467 2.59 -4.46 6.41
C THR A 467 2.27 -5.94 6.37
N LEU A 468 2.54 -6.56 5.22
CA LEU A 468 2.30 -7.96 4.93
C LEU A 468 3.61 -8.62 4.51
N ARG A 469 3.83 -9.86 4.94
CA ARG A 469 4.88 -10.74 4.43
C ARG A 469 4.29 -12.08 4.01
N ALA A 470 4.40 -12.35 2.71
CA ALA A 470 4.09 -13.62 2.11
C ALA A 470 5.36 -14.46 1.94
N VAL A 471 5.22 -15.77 2.05
CA VAL A 471 6.28 -16.76 1.85
C VAL A 471 5.72 -17.96 1.12
N LEU A 472 6.43 -18.46 0.11
CA LEU A 472 6.15 -19.74 -0.54
C LEU A 472 7.41 -20.58 -0.66
N ASN A 473 7.26 -21.88 -0.44
CA ASN A 473 8.29 -22.89 -0.65
C ASN A 473 7.63 -24.08 -1.37
N LEU A 474 7.53 -23.95 -2.69
CA LEU A 474 7.02 -24.97 -3.60
C LEU A 474 8.15 -25.75 -4.28
N GLN A 475 9.41 -25.42 -3.96
CA GLN A 475 10.61 -25.95 -4.61
C GLN A 475 10.68 -25.62 -6.10
N ASP A 476 10.00 -24.54 -6.50
CA ASP A 476 9.94 -24.02 -7.87
C ASP A 476 9.92 -22.49 -7.78
N PRO A 477 11.09 -21.82 -7.81
CA PRO A 477 11.17 -20.37 -7.65
C PRO A 477 10.38 -19.59 -8.70
N VAL A 478 10.25 -20.13 -9.92
CA VAL A 478 9.49 -19.46 -10.99
C VAL A 478 7.99 -19.48 -10.66
N ARG A 479 7.47 -20.66 -10.30
CA ARG A 479 6.07 -20.80 -9.88
C ARG A 479 5.78 -20.01 -8.60
N GLU A 480 6.69 -20.07 -7.63
CA GLU A 480 6.57 -19.31 -6.38
C GLU A 480 6.43 -17.82 -6.63
N SER A 481 7.28 -17.23 -7.48
CA SER A 481 7.23 -15.80 -7.83
C SER A 481 5.89 -15.37 -8.42
N LEU A 482 5.31 -16.17 -9.31
CA LEU A 482 4.04 -15.85 -9.95
C LEU A 482 2.85 -16.05 -8.99
N GLU A 483 2.88 -17.13 -8.21
CA GLU A 483 1.82 -17.42 -7.24
C GLU A 483 1.82 -16.41 -6.08
N ILE A 484 2.99 -16.06 -5.53
CA ILE A 484 3.10 -15.12 -4.41
C ILE A 484 2.63 -13.72 -4.78
N ASP A 485 2.84 -13.28 -6.03
CA ASP A 485 2.37 -11.98 -6.53
C ASP A 485 0.83 -11.93 -6.53
N ALA A 486 0.18 -12.96 -7.09
CA ALA A 486 -1.28 -13.09 -7.09
C ALA A 486 -1.85 -13.25 -5.67
N ARG A 487 -1.14 -13.94 -4.77
CA ARG A 487 -1.54 -14.08 -3.35
C ARG A 487 -1.50 -12.73 -2.64
N MET A 488 -0.49 -11.91 -2.89
CA MET A 488 -0.40 -10.57 -2.31
C MET A 488 -1.51 -9.66 -2.83
N ALA A 489 -1.78 -9.67 -4.14
CA ALA A 489 -2.88 -8.92 -4.75
C ALA A 489 -4.25 -9.33 -4.15
N THR A 490 -4.48 -10.65 -4.02
CA THR A 490 -5.67 -11.21 -3.37
C THR A 490 -5.82 -10.71 -1.94
N THR A 491 -4.72 -10.75 -1.17
CA THR A 491 -4.71 -10.36 0.24
C THR A 491 -5.03 -8.88 0.40
N VAL A 492 -4.39 -8.01 -0.38
CA VAL A 492 -4.63 -6.55 -0.34
C VAL A 492 -6.07 -6.23 -0.74
N ALA A 493 -6.60 -6.91 -1.75
CA ALA A 493 -7.99 -6.74 -2.18
C ALA A 493 -8.99 -7.19 -1.11
N GLU A 494 -8.75 -8.33 -0.46
CA GLU A 494 -9.64 -8.80 0.61
C GLU A 494 -9.60 -7.88 1.84
N ILE A 495 -8.44 -7.34 2.19
CA ILE A 495 -8.33 -6.31 3.24
C ILE A 495 -9.15 -5.08 2.84
N LEU A 496 -8.95 -4.53 1.63
CA LEU A 496 -9.68 -3.33 1.19
C LEU A 496 -11.19 -3.56 1.12
N ARG A 497 -11.62 -4.73 0.63
CA ARG A 497 -13.03 -5.15 0.62
C ARG A 497 -13.60 -5.09 2.03
N ARG A 498 -12.94 -5.70 3.00
CA ARG A 498 -13.39 -5.75 4.41
C ARG A 498 -13.35 -4.39 5.12
N ILE A 499 -12.43 -3.48 4.73
CA ILE A 499 -12.45 -2.09 5.21
C ILE A 499 -13.73 -1.39 4.72
N VAL A 500 -14.06 -1.51 3.43
CA VAL A 500 -15.23 -0.86 2.81
C VAL A 500 -16.54 -1.47 3.28
N THR A 501 -16.60 -2.80 3.43
CA THR A 501 -17.78 -3.50 3.96
C THR A 501 -17.88 -3.49 5.49
N GLU A 502 -16.92 -2.86 6.16
CA GLU A 502 -16.86 -2.73 7.63
C GLU A 502 -16.77 -4.07 8.38
N GLU A 503 -16.31 -5.12 7.71
CA GLU A 503 -15.98 -6.43 8.28
C GLU A 503 -14.64 -6.43 9.03
N LEU A 504 -13.78 -5.42 8.76
CA LEU A 504 -12.47 -5.23 9.37
C LEU A 504 -12.27 -3.74 9.66
N ILE A 505 -12.70 -3.24 10.82
CA ILE A 505 -12.56 -1.82 11.22
C ILE A 505 -12.01 -1.64 12.61
#